data_AF-A0A3P7PF14-F1
#
_entry.id   AF-A0A3P7PF14-F1
#
_cell.length_a   1.000
_cell.length_b   1.000
_cell.length_c   1.000
_cell.angle_alpha   90.00
_cell.angle_beta   90.00
_cell.angle_gamma   90.00
#
_symmetry.space_group_name_H-M   'P 1'
#
loop_
_entity.id
_entity.type
_entity.pdbx_description
1 polymer ?
#
loop_
_entity_poly.entity_id
_entity_poly.type
_entity_poly.pdbx_seq_one_letter_code
_entity_poly.pdbx_strand_id
1 'polypeptide(L)'
;MLIGFGAKNNHAAATCTFAFCAGRGQPVSLFQGVTRGRIVAPQGSSGFGWDPCFLPEGQQSTYAEMDKATKNTISHRFKAVQALRQFLDESPQFPTPQSSSPPSKIRRV
;
A
#
# COMPACT_ATOMS: atom_id res chain seq x y z
N MET A 1 3.11 -4.74 24.75
CA MET A 1 4.56 -4.48 24.58
C MET A 1 5.21 -5.77 24.11
N LEU A 2 6.18 -5.72 23.18
CA LEU A 2 6.87 -6.93 22.70
C LEU A 2 7.70 -7.52 23.84
N ILE A 3 7.26 -8.65 24.38
CA ILE A 3 7.98 -9.36 25.44
C ILE A 3 9.34 -9.80 24.87
N GLY A 4 10.43 -9.44 25.54
CA GLY A 4 11.80 -9.78 25.12
C GLY A 4 12.53 -8.69 24.31
N PHE A 5 11.84 -7.66 23.84
CA PHE A 5 12.46 -6.47 23.25
C PHE A 5 12.19 -5.29 24.18
N GLY A 6 13.22 -4.81 24.89
CA GLY A 6 13.07 -3.64 25.77
C GLY A 6 12.45 -2.46 25.02
N ALA A 7 11.77 -1.55 25.72
CA ALA A 7 11.03 -0.42 25.15
C ALA A 7 11.85 0.47 24.17
N LYS A 8 13.18 0.34 24.18
CA LYS A 8 14.12 1.07 23.32
C LYS A 8 14.26 0.50 21.90
N ASN A 9 13.85 -0.75 21.64
CA ASN A 9 14.06 -1.43 20.35
C ASN A 9 12.73 -1.85 19.70
N ASN A 10 11.82 -0.91 19.48
CA ASN A 10 10.51 -1.19 18.87
C ASN A 10 10.40 -0.75 17.41
N HIS A 11 11.51 -0.43 16.74
CA HIS A 11 11.49 -0.08 15.31
C HIS A 11 11.03 -1.26 14.45
N ALA A 12 10.19 -0.99 13.46
CA ALA A 12 9.68 -1.98 12.53
C ALA A 12 9.52 -1.41 11.12
N ALA A 13 9.49 -2.29 10.14
CA ALA A 13 9.18 -1.93 8.76
C ALA A 13 8.05 -2.83 8.24
N ALA A 14 6.99 -2.21 7.76
CA ALA A 14 5.98 -2.87 6.96
C ALA A 14 6.45 -2.90 5.51
N THR A 15 6.53 -4.10 4.93
CA THR A 15 7.08 -4.30 3.58
C THR A 15 6.11 -5.10 2.73
N CYS A 16 5.89 -4.66 1.50
CA CYS A 16 5.13 -5.39 0.48
C CYS A 16 5.95 -5.41 -0.80
N THR A 17 6.04 -6.58 -1.44
CA THR A 17 6.66 -6.74 -2.76
C THR A 17 5.62 -7.27 -3.73
N PHE A 18 5.37 -6.55 -4.82
CA PHE A 18 4.66 -7.07 -5.99
C PHE A 18 5.65 -7.67 -6.97
N ALA A 19 5.28 -8.78 -7.59
CA ALA A 19 6.01 -9.40 -8.67
C ALA A 19 5.14 -9.38 -9.93
N PHE A 20 5.70 -8.89 -11.04
CA PHE A 20 5.05 -8.83 -12.34
C PHE A 20 5.86 -9.61 -13.36
N CYS A 21 5.17 -10.35 -14.22
CA CYS A 21 5.76 -11.05 -15.35
C CYS A 21 4.83 -10.90 -16.55
N ALA A 22 5.34 -10.39 -17.66
CA ALA A 22 4.56 -10.13 -18.87
C ALA A 22 4.11 -11.43 -19.59
N GLY A 23 4.75 -12.56 -19.30
CA GLY A 23 4.44 -13.83 -19.92
C GLY A 23 5.51 -14.89 -19.70
N ARG A 24 5.25 -16.11 -20.16
CA ARG A 24 6.20 -17.22 -20.00
C ARG A 24 7.55 -16.88 -20.65
N GLY A 25 8.64 -17.10 -19.91
CA GLY A 25 10.00 -16.81 -20.37
C GLY A 25 10.41 -15.33 -20.28
N GLN A 26 9.54 -14.44 -19.83
CA GLN A 26 9.87 -13.04 -19.58
C GLN A 26 10.46 -12.86 -18.16
N PRO A 27 11.33 -11.85 -17.96
CA PRO A 27 11.85 -11.53 -16.64
C PRO A 27 10.73 -11.12 -15.68
N VAL A 28 10.93 -11.42 -14.39
CA VAL A 28 10.06 -10.96 -13.32
C VAL A 28 10.55 -9.61 -12.81
N SER A 29 9.71 -8.59 -12.87
CA SER A 29 9.96 -7.28 -12.25
C SER A 29 9.41 -7.27 -10.83
N LEU A 30 10.20 -6.79 -9.87
CA LEU A 30 9.82 -6.69 -8.46
C LEU A 30 9.63 -5.23 -8.06
N PHE A 31 8.53 -4.94 -7.36
CA PHE A 31 8.18 -3.60 -6.88
C PHE A 31 7.96 -3.63 -5.39
N GLN A 32 8.85 -2.98 -4.63
CA GLN A 32 8.79 -3.01 -3.17
C GLN A 32 8.32 -1.68 -2.61
N GLY A 33 7.30 -1.74 -1.76
CA GLY A 33 6.87 -0.64 -0.93
C GLY A 33 7.23 -0.90 0.52
N VAL A 34 7.86 0.08 1.16
CA VAL A 34 8.28 0.01 2.57
C VAL A 34 7.68 1.19 3.33
N THR A 35 7.18 0.92 4.52
CA THR A 35 6.83 1.95 5.51
C THR A 35 7.53 1.64 6.81
N ARG A 36 8.38 2.57 7.25
CA ARG A 36 9.03 2.50 8.55
C ARG A 36 8.06 2.94 9.63
N GLY A 37 8.26 2.43 10.84
CA GLY A 37 7.42 2.73 11.98
C GLY A 37 7.95 2.09 13.24
N ARG A 38 7.08 2.03 14.24
CA ARG A 38 7.36 1.43 15.54
C ARG A 38 6.20 0.55 15.99
N ILE A 39 6.53 -0.49 16.75
CA ILE A 39 5.55 -1.34 17.41
C ILE A 39 5.13 -0.70 18.72
N VAL A 40 3.82 -0.47 18.85
CA VAL A 40 3.19 0.16 20.02
C VAL A 40 2.20 -0.80 20.68
N ALA A 41 1.64 -0.40 21.82
CA ALA A 41 0.49 -1.11 22.37
C ALA A 41 -0.69 -1.03 21.38
N PRO A 42 -1.52 -2.09 21.27
CA PRO A 42 -2.64 -2.12 20.34
C PRO A 42 -3.57 -0.91 20.52
N GLN A 43 -3.86 -0.19 19.44
CA GLN A 43 -4.79 0.94 19.40
C GLN A 43 -5.70 0.81 18.17
N GLY A 44 -6.94 1.31 18.26
CA GLY A 44 -7.96 1.17 17.21
C GLY A 44 -8.60 -0.22 17.10
N SER A 45 -9.58 -0.35 16.20
CA SER A 45 -10.31 -1.60 16.00
C SER A 45 -9.50 -2.61 15.18
N SER A 46 -9.42 -3.85 15.65
CA SER A 46 -8.75 -4.94 14.91
C SER A 46 -9.55 -5.33 13.67
N GLY A 47 -9.21 -4.76 12.52
CA GLY A 47 -9.70 -5.22 11.22
C GLY A 47 -8.94 -6.46 10.74
N PHE A 48 -7.62 -6.34 10.58
CA PHE A 48 -6.77 -7.41 10.07
C PHE A 48 -5.33 -7.31 10.60
N GLY A 49 -4.74 -8.45 10.96
CA GLY A 49 -3.32 -8.57 11.24
C GLY A 49 -2.80 -7.65 12.35
N TRP A 50 -1.63 -7.07 12.11
CA TRP A 50 -0.86 -6.28 13.08
C TRP A 50 -1.14 -4.76 13.01
N ASP A 51 -2.13 -4.33 12.23
CA ASP A 51 -2.47 -2.91 12.05
C ASP A 51 -2.63 -2.13 13.38
N PRO A 52 -3.26 -2.68 14.44
CA PRO A 52 -3.39 -2.00 15.73
C PRO A 52 -2.06 -1.76 16.45
N CYS A 53 -1.02 -2.51 16.10
CA CYS A 53 0.27 -2.46 16.79
C CYS A 53 1.32 -1.64 16.04
N PHE A 54 1.02 -1.15 14.83
CA PHE A 54 2.01 -0.48 13.99
C PHE A 54 1.71 1.02 13.86
N LEU A 55 2.59 1.84 14.44
CA LEU A 55 2.60 3.29 14.32
C LEU A 55 3.59 3.69 13.22
N PRO A 56 3.13 4.18 12.06
CA PRO A 56 4.03 4.63 10.99
C PRO A 56 4.86 5.84 11.41
N GLU A 57 6.06 5.95 10.87
CA GLU A 57 6.93 7.10 11.14
C GLU A 57 6.28 8.42 10.67
N GLY A 58 6.35 9.46 11.50
CA GLY A 58 5.73 10.76 11.24
C GLY A 58 4.20 10.81 11.41
N GLN A 59 3.56 9.72 11.83
CA GLN A 59 2.11 9.66 12.07
C GLN A 59 1.81 9.64 13.58
N GLN A 60 0.58 10.03 13.94
CA GLN A 60 0.10 10.05 15.34
C GLN A 60 -0.85 8.89 15.68
N SER A 61 -1.17 8.06 14.69
CA SER A 61 -2.17 7.00 14.81
C SER A 61 -1.63 5.73 14.19
N THR A 62 -2.06 4.58 14.72
CA THR A 62 -1.74 3.27 14.16
C THR A 62 -2.50 3.03 12.86
N TYR A 63 -2.09 2.04 12.07
CA TYR A 63 -2.82 1.69 10.84
C TYR A 63 -4.28 1.28 11.07
N ALA A 64 -4.64 0.79 12.25
CA ALA A 64 -6.02 0.41 12.57
C ALA A 64 -6.91 1.62 12.91
N GLU A 65 -6.32 2.74 13.31
CA GLU A 65 -7.04 3.98 13.63
C GLU A 65 -7.22 4.89 12.41
N MET A 66 -6.44 4.65 11.35
CA MET A 66 -6.56 5.41 10.11
C MET A 66 -7.78 4.98 9.30
N ASP A 67 -8.45 5.97 8.71
CA ASP A 67 -9.39 5.68 7.64
C ASP A 67 -8.67 5.03 6.44
N LYS A 68 -9.45 4.28 5.64
CA LYS A 68 -8.90 3.52 4.52
C LYS A 68 -8.26 4.41 3.45
N ALA A 69 -8.77 5.62 3.22
CA ALA A 69 -8.25 6.54 2.21
C ALA A 69 -6.87 7.07 2.62
N THR A 70 -6.72 7.53 3.86
CA THR A 70 -5.47 7.99 4.46
C THR A 70 -4.44 6.87 4.49
N LYS A 71 -4.81 5.68 4.95
CA LYS A 71 -3.89 4.52 4.92
C LYS A 71 -3.43 4.19 3.50
N ASN A 72 -4.32 4.32 2.52
CA ASN A 72 -4.03 4.08 1.12
C ASN A 72 -3.15 5.16 0.47
N THR A 73 -2.73 6.22 1.14
CA THR A 73 -1.71 7.15 0.59
C THR A 73 -0.30 6.85 1.11
N ILE A 74 -0.19 6.22 2.28
CA ILE A 74 1.12 6.04 2.95
C ILE A 74 1.55 4.57 3.08
N SER A 75 0.64 3.61 2.91
CA SER A 75 0.93 2.22 3.23
C SER A 75 1.98 1.59 2.32
N HIS A 76 2.70 0.61 2.87
CA HIS A 76 3.64 -0.24 2.15
C HIS A 76 3.02 -0.90 0.91
N ARG A 77 1.75 -1.35 0.97
CA ARG A 77 1.05 -1.89 -0.20
C ARG A 77 0.79 -0.82 -1.26
N PHE A 78 0.31 0.36 -0.86
CA PHE A 78 0.08 1.45 -1.81
C PHE A 78 1.37 1.84 -2.54
N LYS A 79 2.47 2.02 -1.80
CA LYS A 79 3.78 2.34 -2.38
C LYS A 79 4.23 1.29 -3.40
N ALA A 80 4.04 0.00 -3.10
CA ALA A 80 4.40 -1.08 -4.00
C ALA A 80 3.53 -1.09 -5.28
N VAL A 81 2.21 -0.87 -5.13
CA VAL A 81 1.27 -0.76 -6.26
C VAL A 81 1.53 0.50 -7.09
N GLN A 82 1.88 1.61 -6.46
CA GLN A 82 2.21 2.86 -7.14
C GLN A 82 3.45 2.67 -8.02
N ALA A 83 4.49 2.00 -7.50
CA ALA A 83 5.68 1.66 -8.28
C ALA A 83 5.34 0.73 -9.47
N LEU A 84 4.49 -0.29 -9.25
CA LEU A 84 3.99 -1.14 -10.34
C LEU A 84 3.19 -0.33 -11.37
N ARG A 85 2.29 0.56 -10.94
CA ARG A 85 1.49 1.41 -11.82
C ARG A 85 2.39 2.27 -12.70
N GLN A 86 3.37 2.95 -12.10
CA GLN A 86 4.31 3.78 -12.84
C GLN A 86 5.05 2.96 -13.91
N PHE A 87 5.53 1.78 -13.55
CA PHE A 87 6.18 0.87 -14.51
C PHE A 87 5.26 0.50 -15.68
N LEU A 88 3.98 0.24 -15.43
CA LEU A 88 3.02 -0.09 -16.49
C LEU A 88 2.68 1.13 -17.36
N ASP A 89 2.52 2.31 -16.77
CA ASP A 89 2.22 3.56 -17.50
C ASP A 89 3.39 3.96 -18.43
N GLU A 90 4.63 3.65 -18.04
CA GLU A 90 5.85 3.92 -18.82
C GLU A 90 6.17 2.81 -19.85
N SER A 91 5.47 1.67 -19.81
CA SER A 91 5.76 0.52 -20.66
C SER A 91 4.92 0.55 -21.96
N PRO A 92 5.52 0.79 -23.14
CA PRO A 92 4.78 0.92 -24.41
C PRO A 92 4.06 -0.36 -24.88
N GLN A 93 4.30 -1.50 -24.23
CA GLN A 93 3.68 -2.79 -24.52
C GLN A 93 2.27 -2.94 -23.92
N PHE A 94 1.84 -2.02 -23.05
CA PHE A 94 0.54 -2.06 -22.38
C PHE A 94 -0.17 -0.70 -22.54
N PRO A 95 -0.92 -0.47 -23.63
CA PRO A 95 -1.64 0.80 -23.79
C PRO A 95 -2.62 1.00 -22.63
N THR A 96 -2.58 2.18 -22.02
CA THR A 96 -3.50 2.58 -20.95
C THR A 96 -4.95 2.48 -21.46
N PRO A 97 -5.90 1.93 -20.68
CA PRO A 97 -7.30 2.00 -21.07
C PRO A 97 -7.69 3.48 -21.20
N GLN A 98 -8.09 3.91 -22.39
CA GLN A 98 -8.59 5.26 -22.57
C GLN A 98 -9.82 5.44 -21.67
N SER A 99 -9.78 6.50 -20.85
CA SER A 99 -10.91 6.96 -20.05
C SER A 99 -12.12 7.16 -20.96
N SER A 100 -13.03 6.19 -21.01
CA SER A 100 -14.32 6.36 -21.68
C SER A 100 -15.13 7.36 -20.87
N SER A 101 -15.23 8.60 -21.36
CA SER A 101 -16.19 9.58 -20.87
C SER A 101 -17.59 8.93 -20.79
N PRO A 102 -18.37 9.15 -19.73
CA PRO A 102 -19.70 8.56 -19.63
C PRO A 102 -20.58 9.06 -20.79
N PRO A 103 -21.45 8.21 -21.36
CA PRO A 103 -22.32 8.62 -22.45
C PRO A 103 -23.16 9.81 -22.02
N SER A 104 -23.09 10.88 -22.83
CA SER A 104 -23.88 12.09 -22.64
C SER A 104 -25.36 11.72 -22.52
N LYS A 105 -26.01 12.26 -21.47
CA LYS A 105 -27.38 11.94 -21.06
C LYS A 105 -28.33 11.86 -22.26
N ILE A 106 -29.06 10.75 -22.36
CA ILE A 106 -30.22 10.55 -23.23
C ILE A 106 -31.15 11.78 -23.10
N ARG A 107 -31.33 12.51 -24.20
CA ARG A 107 -32.45 13.46 -24.35
C ARG A 107 -33.73 12.64 -24.27
N ARG A 108 -34.49 12.77 -23.18
CA ARG A 108 -35.89 12.35 -23.15
C ARG A 108 -36.65 13.26 -24.12
N VAL A 109 -37.37 12.62 -25.04
CA VAL A 109 -38.44 13.22 -25.84
C VAL A 109 -39.63 13.51 -24.92
#